data_AF-A0A7C4TT45-F1
#
_entry.id   AF-A0A7C4TT45-F1
#
_cell.length_a   1.000
_cell.length_b   1.000
_cell.length_c   1.000
_cell.angle_alpha   90.00
_cell.angle_beta   90.00
_cell.angle_gamma   90.00
#
_symmetry.space_group_name_H-M   'P 1'
#
loop_
_entity.id
_entity.type
_entity.pdbx_description
1 polymer ?
#
loop_
_entity_poly.entity_id
_entity_poly.type
_entity_poly.pdbx_seq_one_letter_code
_entity_poly.pdbx_strand_id
1 'polypeptide(L)'
;MHTGGRIFELQSRLCDLPELARRGIGAEQLAANEIALSHSGHVIGIWRAERGRFMFIPAGYREAAFATDSMAEALSFTLKHLDAPALN
;
A
#
# COMPACT_ATOMS: atom_id res chain seq x y z
N MET A 1 -20.60 -8.05 -1.83
CA MET A 1 -19.51 -7.36 -2.57
C MET A 1 -18.19 -7.88 -2.01
N HIS A 2 -17.40 -8.60 -2.81
CA HIS A 2 -16.15 -9.22 -2.38
C HIS A 2 -15.02 -8.18 -2.32
N THR A 3 -14.77 -7.62 -1.13
CA THR A 3 -13.69 -6.64 -0.91
C THR A 3 -12.29 -7.24 -1.14
N GLY A 4 -12.14 -8.56 -1.02
CA GLY A 4 -10.87 -9.27 -1.25
C GLY A 4 -10.33 -9.19 -2.68
N GLY A 5 -11.19 -9.06 -3.69
CA GLY A 5 -10.71 -8.95 -5.08
C GLY A 5 -9.98 -7.64 -5.37
N ARG A 6 -10.41 -6.54 -4.73
CA ARG A 6 -9.84 -5.21 -4.97
C ARG A 6 -8.46 -5.04 -4.35
N ILE A 7 -8.24 -5.61 -3.16
CA ILE A 7 -6.91 -5.53 -2.54
C ILE A 7 -5.91 -6.37 -3.34
N PHE A 8 -6.31 -7.53 -3.83
CA PHE A 8 -5.45 -8.39 -4.64
C PHE A 8 -5.04 -7.69 -5.94
N GLU A 9 -5.98 -6.99 -6.58
CA GLU A 9 -5.67 -6.18 -7.76
C GLU A 9 -4.69 -5.04 -7.44
N LEU A 10 -4.87 -4.34 -6.31
CA LEU A 10 -3.92 -3.30 -5.87
C LEU A 10 -2.53 -3.90 -5.64
N GLN A 11 -2.43 -5.05 -4.97
CA GLN A 11 -1.16 -5.74 -4.74
C GLN A 11 -0.46 -6.08 -6.05
N SER A 12 -1.17 -6.74 -6.99
CA SER A 12 -0.61 -7.10 -8.29
C SER A 12 -0.07 -5.87 -9.00
N ARG A 13 -0.84 -4.78 -9.05
CA ARG A 13 -0.40 -3.52 -9.67
C ARG A 13 0.84 -2.95 -9.00
N LEU A 14 0.91 -2.98 -7.66
CA LEU A 14 2.07 -2.50 -6.91
C LEU A 14 3.33 -3.34 -7.19
N CYS A 15 3.19 -4.66 -7.29
CA CYS A 15 4.31 -5.56 -7.64
C CYS A 15 4.81 -5.34 -9.07
N ASP A 16 3.90 -5.03 -10.01
CA ASP A 16 4.23 -4.73 -11.40
C ASP A 16 4.79 -3.31 -11.63
N LEU A 17 4.83 -2.45 -10.61
CA LEU A 17 5.38 -1.09 -10.73
C LEU A 17 6.92 -1.11 -10.65
N PRO A 18 7.64 -0.83 -11.76
CA PRO A 18 9.10 -0.84 -11.77
C PRO A 18 9.69 0.24 -10.87
N GLU A 19 8.98 1.35 -10.66
CA GLU A 19 9.41 2.43 -9.77
C GLU A 19 9.51 1.98 -8.31
N LEU A 20 8.58 1.13 -7.83
CA LEU A 20 8.63 0.61 -6.46
C LEU A 20 9.79 -0.37 -6.29
N ALA A 21 9.97 -1.28 -7.26
CA ALA A 21 11.12 -2.20 -7.27
C ALA A 21 12.46 -1.44 -7.28
N ARG A 22 12.58 -0.38 -8.09
CA ARG A 22 13.78 0.49 -8.13
C ARG A 22 14.04 1.21 -6.82
N ARG A 23 13.00 1.49 -6.04
CA ARG A 23 13.09 2.10 -4.71
C ARG A 23 13.24 1.05 -3.60
N GLY A 24 13.35 -0.24 -3.92
CA GLY A 24 13.45 -1.31 -2.92
C GLY A 24 12.17 -1.51 -2.09
N ILE A 25 11.03 -1.07 -2.62
CA ILE A 25 9.72 -1.21 -1.99
C ILE A 25 9.07 -2.50 -2.49
N GLY A 26 8.73 -3.39 -1.56
CA GLY A 26 7.95 -4.59 -1.79
C GLY A 26 6.51 -4.43 -1.30
N ALA A 27 5.59 -5.17 -1.92
CA ALA A 27 4.18 -5.26 -1.52
C ALA A 27 3.82 -6.73 -1.24
N GLU A 28 3.54 -7.05 0.02
CA GLU A 28 3.22 -8.40 0.47
C GLU A 28 1.80 -8.48 1.03
N GLN A 29 1.03 -9.49 0.64
CA GLN A 29 -0.30 -9.70 1.19
C GLN A 29 -0.21 -10.28 2.60
N LEU A 30 -0.73 -9.55 3.59
CA LEU A 30 -0.79 -10.02 4.99
C LEU A 30 -2.06 -10.81 5.28
N ALA A 31 -3.19 -10.31 4.76
CA ALA A 31 -4.51 -10.88 4.97
C ALA A 31 -5.39 -10.69 3.72
N ALA A 32 -6.58 -11.28 3.74
CA ALA A 32 -7.52 -11.23 2.62
C ALA A 32 -7.89 -9.79 2.18
N ASN A 33 -7.68 -8.79 3.04
CA ASN A 33 -7.97 -7.38 2.78
C ASN A 33 -6.79 -6.44 3.10
N GLU A 34 -5.57 -6.96 3.30
CA GLU A 34 -4.41 -6.15 3.73
C GLU A 34 -3.13 -6.47 2.95
N ILE A 35 -2.36 -5.42 2.63
CA ILE A 35 -1.03 -5.48 2.01
C ILE A 35 -0.06 -4.70 2.88
N ALA A 36 1.03 -5.32 3.30
CA ALA A 36 2.19 -4.61 3.84
C ALA A 36 3.03 -4.04 2.71
N LEU A 37 3.39 -2.78 2.83
CA LEU A 37 4.47 -2.17 2.07
C LEU A 37 5.72 -2.19 2.93
N SER A 38 6.80 -2.70 2.37
CA SER A 38 8.09 -2.84 3.05
C SER A 38 9.20 -2.22 2.24
N HIS A 39 10.11 -1.51 2.88
CA HIS A 39 11.33 -0.98 2.28
C HIS A 39 12.55 -1.55 3.02
N SER A 40 13.44 -2.22 2.29
CA SER A 40 14.65 -2.84 2.87
C SER A 40 14.38 -3.74 4.10
N GLY A 41 13.26 -4.48 4.08
CA GLY A 41 12.87 -5.39 5.18
C GLY A 41 12.08 -4.74 6.32
N HIS A 42 11.85 -3.42 6.28
CA HIS A 42 11.03 -2.71 7.26
C HIS A 42 9.66 -2.37 6.70
N VAL A 43 8.59 -2.72 7.41
CA VAL A 43 7.23 -2.30 7.05
C VAL A 43 7.12 -0.78 7.21
N ILE A 44 6.72 -0.10 6.15
CA ILE A 44 6.54 1.37 6.10
C ILE A 44 5.06 1.77 6.09
N GLY A 45 4.16 0.84 5.77
CA GLY A 45 2.73 1.05 5.90
C GLY A 45 1.92 -0.15 5.43
N ILE A 46 0.62 -0.07 5.65
CA ILE A 46 -0.34 -1.11 5.29
C ILE A 46 -1.45 -0.47 4.45
N TRP A 47 -1.71 -1.07 3.29
CA TRP A 47 -2.95 -0.84 2.56
C TRP A 47 -4.01 -1.82 3.05
N ARG A 48 -5.16 -1.32 3.51
CA ARG A 48 -6.35 -2.11 3.84
C ARG A 48 -7.48 -1.78 2.88
N ALA A 49 -8.18 -2.78 2.37
CA ALA A 49 -9.43 -2.58 1.65
C ALA A 49 -10.63 -2.85 2.56
N GLU A 50 -11.47 -1.85 2.80
CA GLU A 50 -12.68 -2.01 3.60
C GLU A 50 -13.82 -1.18 3.00
N ARG A 51 -15.04 -1.74 2.97
CA ARG A 51 -16.25 -1.03 2.49
C ARG A 51 -16.07 -0.34 1.12
N GLY A 52 -15.29 -0.97 0.22
CA GLY A 52 -15.03 -0.47 -1.14
C GLY A 52 -13.91 0.56 -1.25
N ARG A 53 -13.28 0.95 -0.14
CA ARG A 53 -12.20 1.95 -0.09
C ARG A 53 -10.87 1.29 0.23
N PHE A 54 -9.81 1.81 -0.35
CA PHE A 54 -8.43 1.58 0.03
C PHE A 54 -8.05 2.59 1.12
N MET A 55 -7.47 2.11 2.20
CA MET A 55 -7.02 2.91 3.34
C MET A 55 -5.55 2.63 3.57
N PHE A 56 -4.73 3.67 3.61
CA PHE A 56 -3.31 3.56 3.91
C PHE A 56 -3.05 3.95 5.36
N ILE A 57 -2.43 3.03 6.11
CA ILE A 57 -2.05 3.20 7.51
C ILE A 57 -0.52 3.18 7.56
N PRO A 58 0.15 4.30 7.88
CA PRO A 58 1.60 4.32 8.01
C PRO A 58 2.08 3.43 9.17
N ALA A 59 3.27 2.86 9.05
CA ALA A 59 3.83 2.03 10.12
C ALA A 59 3.95 2.83 11.44
N GLY A 60 3.55 2.20 12.54
CA GLY A 60 3.51 2.83 13.88
C GLY A 60 2.25 3.63 14.18
N TYR A 61 1.33 3.77 13.23
CA TYR A 61 0.04 4.45 13.42
C TYR A 61 -1.12 3.46 13.46
N ARG A 62 -2.20 3.86 14.15
CA ARG A 62 -3.45 3.06 14.26
C ARG A 62 -4.53 3.52 13.29
N GLU A 63 -4.41 4.74 12.76
CA GLU A 63 -5.41 5.39 11.93
C GLU A 63 -4.91 5.55 10.49
N ALA A 64 -5.86 5.55 9.55
CA ALA A 64 -5.54 5.73 8.14
C ALA A 64 -5.15 7.19 7.88
N ALA A 65 -3.95 7.41 7.33
CA ALA A 65 -3.50 8.73 6.89
C ALA A 65 -4.11 9.13 5.53
N PHE A 66 -4.58 8.14 4.76
CA PHE A 66 -5.19 8.36 3.46
C PHE A 66 -6.26 7.31 3.17
N ALA A 67 -7.35 7.70 2.50
CA ALA A 67 -8.41 6.79 2.08
C ALA A 67 -9.04 7.24 0.75
N THR A 68 -9.19 6.30 -0.19
CA THR A 68 -9.76 6.54 -1.52
C THR A 68 -10.53 5.31 -2.00
N ASP A 69 -11.58 5.48 -2.80
CA ASP A 69 -12.20 4.38 -3.56
C ASP A 69 -11.56 4.16 -4.94
N SER A 70 -10.62 5.02 -5.35
CA SER A 70 -9.94 4.96 -6.64
C SER A 70 -8.63 4.18 -6.57
N MET A 71 -8.51 3.16 -7.42
CA MET A 71 -7.26 2.40 -7.58
C MET A 71 -6.11 3.29 -8.06
N ALA A 72 -6.38 4.18 -9.01
CA ALA A 72 -5.38 5.07 -9.58
C ALA A 72 -4.84 6.04 -8.52
N GLU A 73 -5.71 6.53 -7.62
CA GLU A 73 -5.28 7.39 -6.51
C GLU A 73 -4.45 6.62 -5.47
N ALA A 74 -4.82 5.36 -5.16
CA ALA A 74 -4.04 4.52 -4.25
C ALA A 74 -2.61 4.27 -4.79
N LEU A 75 -2.48 3.97 -6.09
CA LEU A 75 -1.19 3.83 -6.75
C LEU A 75 -0.40 5.15 -6.76
N SER A 76 -1.05 6.26 -7.13
CA SER A 76 -0.41 7.59 -7.14
C SER A 76 0.06 8.02 -5.76
N PHE A 77 -0.75 7.78 -4.73
CA PHE A 77 -0.39 8.06 -3.34
C PHE A 77 0.87 7.28 -2.95
N THR A 78 0.90 5.98 -3.25
CA THR A 78 2.04 5.09 -2.96
C THR A 78 3.32 5.58 -3.64
N LEU A 79 3.25 5.96 -4.91
CA LEU A 79 4.41 6.48 -5.66
C LEU A 79 4.89 7.85 -5.16
N LYS A 80 3.99 8.70 -4.66
CA LYS A 80 4.34 10.05 -4.20
C LYS A 80 4.84 10.09 -2.77
N HIS A 81 4.27 9.28 -1.87
CA HIS A 81 4.48 9.42 -0.42
C HIS A 81 5.48 8.43 0.15
N LEU A 82 5.88 7.41 -0.59
CA LEU A 82 6.92 6.46 -0.18
C LEU A 82 8.31 6.82 -0.71
N ASP A 83 8.46 8.03 -1.26
CA ASP A 83 9.74 8.64 -1.56
C ASP A 83 10.22 9.42 -0.33
N ALA A 84 10.66 8.72 0.72
CA ALA A 84 11.39 9.36 1.80
C ALA A 84 12.22 8.36 2.63
N PRO A 85 13.57 8.45 2.61
CA PRO A 85 14.38 7.98 3.72
C PRO A 85 14.14 8.91 4.91
N ALA A 86 13.19 8.58 5.78
CA ALA A 86 13.10 9.18 7.12
C ALA A 86 13.88 8.31 8.11
N LEU A 87 15.20 8.24 7.92
CA LEU A 87 16.15 7.84 8.96
C LEU A 87 17.24 8.91 8.97
N ASN A 88 17.04 9.90 9.84
CA ASN A 88 18.10 10.76 10.36
C ASN A 88 18.42 10.25 11.77
#